data_AF-A0A1H9MK34-F1
#
_entry.id   AF-A0A1H9MK34-F1
#
_cell.length_a   1.000
_cell.length_b   1.000
_cell.length_c   1.000
_cell.angle_alpha   90.00
_cell.angle_beta   90.00
_cell.angle_gamma   90.00
#
_symmetry.space_group_name_H-M   'P 1'
#
loop_
_entity.id
_entity.type
_entity.pdbx_description
1 polymer ?
#
loop_
_entity_poly.entity_id
_entity_poly.type
_entity_poly.pdbx_seq_one_letter_code
_entity_poly.pdbx_strand_id
1 'polypeptide(L)'
;MKNSRLQKFSLGVVILLGLLFFVWASGWGSLWINGISHAANNTEDFYHHPVPIDGEYTVEIDLSDLDSNEGKVLYRDEDRHIFISKVTMNDSVYEVTFRSFGTYGLNNAMLVSGIEHGQSMNGYKSELQAEAHA
;
A
#
# COMPACT_ATOMS: atom_id res chain seq x y z
N MET A 1 -36.65 37.68 -1.84
CA MET A 1 -35.81 36.89 -0.90
C MET A 1 -35.51 35.44 -1.35
N LYS A 2 -36.31 34.82 -2.25
CA LYS A 2 -36.11 33.43 -2.73
C LYS A 2 -34.85 33.23 -3.60
N ASN A 3 -34.43 34.25 -4.35
CA ASN A 3 -33.30 34.17 -5.29
C ASN A 3 -31.92 34.10 -4.62
N SER A 4 -31.73 34.65 -3.42
CA SER A 4 -30.41 34.66 -2.78
C SER A 4 -30.00 33.29 -2.22
N ARG A 5 -30.96 32.47 -1.79
CA ARG A 5 -30.71 31.08 -1.37
C ARG A 5 -30.41 30.19 -2.57
N LEU A 6 -31.14 30.36 -3.66
CA LEU A 6 -30.91 29.63 -4.91
C LEU A 6 -29.54 29.97 -5.52
N GLN A 7 -29.17 31.26 -5.57
CA GLN A 7 -27.84 31.69 -6.06
C GLN A 7 -26.69 31.15 -5.20
N LYS A 8 -26.81 31.19 -3.87
CA LYS A 8 -25.79 30.60 -2.97
C LYS A 8 -25.67 29.09 -3.17
N PHE A 9 -26.79 28.41 -3.38
CA PHE A 9 -26.80 26.98 -3.69
C PHE A 9 -26.15 26.68 -5.04
N SER A 10 -26.51 27.41 -6.10
CA SER A 10 -25.90 27.26 -7.43
C SER A 10 -24.40 27.55 -7.41
N LEU A 11 -23.96 28.59 -6.68
CA LEU A 11 -22.54 28.89 -6.52
C LEU A 11 -21.79 27.77 -5.79
N GLY A 12 -22.40 27.20 -4.73
CA GLY A 12 -21.84 26.05 -4.01
C GLY A 12 -21.68 24.83 -4.92
N VAL A 13 -22.65 24.55 -5.79
CA VAL A 13 -22.57 23.46 -6.77
C VAL A 13 -21.43 23.69 -7.78
N VAL A 14 -21.27 24.92 -8.30
CA VAL A 14 -20.18 25.23 -9.23
C VAL A 14 -18.81 25.06 -8.57
N ILE A 15 -18.65 25.51 -7.32
CA ILE A 15 -17.41 25.32 -6.56
C ILE A 15 -17.12 23.83 -6.36
N LEU A 16 -18.13 23.05 -5.97
CA LEU A 16 -17.99 21.60 -5.77
C LEU A 16 -17.57 20.89 -7.06
N LEU A 17 -18.21 21.21 -8.18
CA LEU A 17 -17.86 20.65 -9.49
C LEU A 17 -16.44 21.04 -9.92
N GLY A 18 -16.03 22.29 -9.64
CA GLY A 18 -14.67 22.74 -9.89
C GLY A 18 -13.63 21.97 -9.07
N LEU A 19 -13.90 21.71 -7.79
CA LEU A 19 -13.03 20.91 -6.92
C LEU A 19 -12.94 19.45 -7.39
N LEU A 20 -14.07 18.84 -7.75
CA LEU A 20 -14.10 17.47 -8.28
C LEU A 20 -13.31 17.37 -9.59
N PHE A 21 -13.48 18.33 -10.50
CA PHE A 21 -12.72 18.39 -11.75
C PHE A 21 -11.22 18.57 -11.49
N PHE A 22 -10.83 19.41 -10.54
CA PHE A 22 -9.42 19.60 -10.17
C PHE A 22 -8.80 18.31 -9.60
N VAL A 23 -9.49 17.62 -8.70
CA VAL A 23 -9.03 16.33 -8.14
C VAL A 23 -8.90 15.26 -9.22
N TRP A 24 -9.83 15.24 -10.18
CA TRP A 24 -9.79 14.33 -11.31
C TRP A 24 -8.64 14.64 -12.28
N ALA A 25 -8.49 15.89 -12.69
CA ALA A 25 -7.47 16.33 -13.65
C ALA A 25 -6.04 16.23 -13.11
N SER A 26 -5.87 16.30 -11.79
CA SER A 26 -4.55 16.22 -11.13
C SER A 26 -4.08 14.78 -10.87
N GLY A 27 -4.88 13.76 -11.19
CA GLY A 27 -4.53 12.35 -10.99
C GLY A 27 -4.66 11.86 -9.54
N TRP A 28 -4.91 12.74 -8.57
CA TRP A 28 -5.09 12.38 -7.16
C TRP A 28 -6.23 11.40 -6.93
N GLY A 29 -7.33 11.54 -7.69
CA GLY A 29 -8.45 10.59 -7.60
C GLY A 29 -8.04 9.14 -7.86
N SER A 30 -7.13 8.91 -8.84
CA SER A 30 -6.63 7.57 -9.15
C SER A 30 -5.75 7.02 -8.03
N LEU A 31 -4.86 7.85 -7.46
CA LEU A 31 -4.02 7.45 -6.34
C LEU A 31 -4.84 7.06 -5.10
N TRP A 32 -5.93 7.76 -4.82
CA TRP A 32 -6.77 7.48 -3.65
C TRP A 32 -7.53 6.15 -3.78
N ILE A 33 -7.95 5.80 -4.99
CA ILE A 33 -8.70 4.56 -5.25
C ILE A 33 -7.75 3.36 -5.37
N ASN A 34 -6.62 3.54 -6.05
CA ASN A 34 -5.74 2.45 -6.47
C ASN A 34 -4.44 2.34 -5.64
N GLY A 35 -4.07 3.37 -4.89
CA GLY A 35 -2.82 3.40 -4.11
C GLY A 35 -1.58 3.16 -4.98
N ILE A 36 -0.64 2.37 -4.45
CA ILE A 36 0.61 1.96 -5.14
C ILE A 36 0.33 1.21 -6.46
N SER A 37 -0.81 0.53 -6.60
CA SER A 37 -1.13 -0.19 -7.84
C SER A 37 -1.27 0.73 -9.05
N HIS A 38 -1.56 2.02 -8.83
CA HIS A 38 -1.57 3.01 -9.90
C HIS A 38 -0.19 3.14 -10.56
N ALA A 39 0.88 3.20 -9.75
CA ALA A 39 2.25 3.26 -10.23
C ALA A 39 2.72 1.90 -10.77
N ALA A 40 2.37 0.79 -10.08
CA ALA A 40 2.79 -0.56 -10.49
C ALA A 40 2.23 -0.99 -11.86
N ASN A 41 1.07 -0.46 -12.24
CA ASN A 41 0.38 -0.81 -13.48
C ASN A 41 0.69 0.17 -14.64
N ASN A 42 1.34 1.31 -14.37
CA ASN A 42 1.62 2.34 -15.36
C ASN A 42 3.11 2.36 -15.74
N THR A 43 3.53 1.43 -16.59
CA THR A 43 4.94 1.24 -16.97
C THR A 43 5.47 2.27 -17.95
N GLU A 44 4.61 3.11 -18.53
CA GLU A 44 5.05 4.20 -19.40
C GLU A 44 5.60 5.37 -18.56
N ASP A 45 4.99 5.63 -17.41
CA ASP A 45 5.33 6.75 -16.54
C ASP A 45 6.19 6.34 -15.32
N PHE A 46 6.18 5.05 -14.94
CA PHE A 46 6.91 4.55 -13.77
C PHE A 46 7.86 3.41 -14.11
N TYR A 47 9.09 3.52 -13.62
CA TYR A 47 10.13 2.49 -13.72
C TYR A 47 10.30 1.78 -12.38
N HIS A 48 10.28 0.45 -12.40
CA HIS A 48 10.53 -0.37 -11.23
C HIS A 48 12.04 -0.47 -10.96
N HIS A 49 12.47 -0.17 -9.74
CA HIS A 49 13.87 -0.23 -9.32
C HIS A 49 14.01 -1.01 -8.00
N PRO A 50 14.19 -2.34 -8.05
CA PRO A 50 14.36 -3.15 -6.85
C PRO A 50 15.75 -2.89 -6.25
N VAL A 51 15.79 -2.61 -4.95
CA VAL A 51 17.03 -2.47 -4.17
C VAL A 51 17.02 -3.56 -3.11
N PRO A 52 17.94 -4.53 -3.15
CA PRO A 52 18.02 -5.57 -2.13
C PRO A 52 18.42 -4.96 -0.78
N ILE A 53 17.80 -5.47 0.28
CA ILE A 53 18.13 -5.11 1.66
C ILE A 53 18.72 -6.36 2.31
N ASP A 54 20.03 -6.34 2.52
CA ASP A 54 20.74 -7.45 3.14
C ASP A 54 20.57 -7.42 4.67
N GLY A 55 20.35 -8.59 5.27
CA GLY A 55 20.33 -8.75 6.71
C GLY A 55 19.44 -9.89 7.19
N GLU A 56 19.58 -10.22 8.46
CA GLU A 56 18.68 -11.12 9.18
C GLU A 56 17.76 -10.28 10.08
N TYR A 57 16.46 -10.52 9.99
CA TYR A 57 15.44 -9.83 10.77
C TYR A 57 14.58 -10.86 11.49
N THR A 58 14.24 -10.58 12.74
CA THR A 58 13.54 -11.52 13.62
C THR A 58 12.39 -10.84 14.34
N VAL A 59 11.32 -11.58 14.55
CA VAL A 59 10.16 -11.15 15.35
C VAL A 59 9.71 -12.33 16.21
N GLU A 60 9.43 -12.07 17.49
CA GLU A 60 8.97 -13.09 18.43
C GLU A 60 7.45 -13.25 18.36
N ILE A 61 7.00 -14.50 18.23
CA ILE A 61 5.58 -14.87 18.18
C ILE A 61 5.15 -15.44 19.53
N ASP A 62 4.12 -14.86 20.12
CA ASP A 62 3.45 -15.41 21.29
C ASP A 62 2.35 -16.37 20.83
N LEU A 63 2.55 -17.67 21.06
CA LEU A 63 1.58 -18.71 20.71
C LEU A 63 0.50 -18.90 21.79
N SER A 64 0.66 -18.30 22.97
CA SER A 64 -0.34 -18.33 24.04
C SER A 64 -1.47 -17.33 23.81
N ASP A 65 -1.19 -16.26 23.07
CA ASP A 65 -2.14 -15.25 22.63
C ASP A 65 -1.83 -14.81 21.18
N LEU A 66 -2.54 -15.38 20.20
CA LEU A 66 -2.26 -15.16 18.78
C LEU A 66 -2.52 -13.71 18.35
N ASP A 67 -3.56 -13.08 18.90
CA ASP A 67 -3.98 -11.72 18.55
C ASP A 67 -2.96 -10.68 19.03
N SER A 68 -2.23 -10.98 20.12
CA SER A 68 -1.17 -10.11 20.65
C SER A 68 -0.01 -9.87 19.67
N ASN A 69 0.09 -10.68 18.61
CA ASN A 69 1.14 -10.56 17.61
C ASN A 69 0.84 -9.53 16.51
N GLU A 70 -0.42 -9.14 16.32
CA GLU A 70 -0.79 -8.18 15.29
C GLU A 70 -0.10 -6.82 15.53
N GLY A 71 0.52 -6.28 14.48
CA GLY A 71 1.27 -5.03 14.53
C GLY A 71 2.73 -5.16 14.97
N LYS A 72 3.20 -6.34 15.43
CA LYS A 72 4.64 -6.57 15.69
C LYS A 72 5.43 -6.38 14.40
N VAL A 73 6.52 -5.61 14.49
CA VAL A 73 7.30 -5.16 13.33
C VAL A 73 8.50 -6.08 13.12
N LEU A 74 8.62 -6.67 11.93
CA LEU A 74 9.78 -7.46 11.50
C LEU A 74 10.91 -6.55 10.99
N TYR A 75 10.55 -5.54 10.20
CA TYR A 75 11.49 -4.62 9.57
C TYR A 75 10.92 -3.20 9.54
N ARG A 76 11.78 -2.18 9.73
CA ARG A 76 11.41 -0.77 9.62
C ARG A 76 12.54 0.06 9.02
N ASP A 77 12.18 0.91 8.06
CA ASP A 77 13.03 1.92 7.47
C ASP A 77 12.20 3.17 7.16
N GLU A 78 12.38 4.21 7.98
CA GLU A 78 11.57 5.43 7.95
C GLU A 78 10.06 5.12 7.98
N ASP A 79 9.33 5.54 6.95
CA ASP A 79 7.88 5.32 6.78
C ASP A 79 7.54 3.94 6.20
N ARG A 80 8.52 3.09 5.89
CA ARG A 80 8.34 1.77 5.30
C ARG A 80 8.57 0.69 6.34
N HIS A 81 7.74 -0.35 6.37
CA HIS A 81 7.90 -1.43 7.33
C HIS A 81 7.21 -2.72 6.90
N ILE A 82 7.68 -3.84 7.43
CA ILE A 82 7.02 -5.15 7.35
C ILE A 82 6.58 -5.51 8.76
N PHE A 83 5.31 -5.87 8.93
CA PHE A 83 4.74 -6.21 10.23
C PHE A 83 3.82 -7.42 10.13
N ILE A 84 3.55 -8.04 11.27
CA ILE A 84 2.60 -9.14 11.38
C ILE A 84 1.19 -8.56 11.28
N SER A 85 0.48 -8.91 10.23
CA SER A 85 -0.92 -8.54 10.06
C SER A 85 -1.87 -9.51 10.71
N LYS A 86 -1.47 -10.78 10.84
CA LYS A 86 -2.28 -11.82 11.47
C LYS A 86 -1.44 -13.02 11.85
N VAL A 87 -1.81 -13.69 12.93
CA VAL A 87 -1.37 -15.06 13.23
C VAL A 87 -2.61 -15.93 13.37
N THR A 88 -2.64 -17.05 12.68
CA THR A 88 -3.75 -18.02 12.77
C THR A 88 -3.23 -19.43 12.98
N MET A 89 -4.07 -20.27 13.57
CA MET A 89 -3.81 -21.71 13.64
C MET A 89 -4.79 -22.44 12.72
N ASN A 90 -4.26 -23.23 11.79
CA ASN A 90 -5.04 -24.10 10.91
C ASN A 90 -4.46 -25.51 10.96
N ASP A 91 -5.27 -26.51 11.32
CA ASP A 91 -4.87 -27.93 11.39
C ASP A 91 -3.53 -28.20 12.12
N SER A 92 -3.33 -27.55 13.27
CA SER A 92 -2.09 -27.63 14.09
C SER A 92 -0.85 -26.97 13.48
N VAL A 93 -1.02 -26.21 12.39
CA VAL A 93 0.02 -25.36 11.79
C VAL A 93 -0.28 -23.92 12.14
N TYR A 94 0.74 -23.20 12.61
CA TYR A 94 0.67 -21.76 12.77
C TYR A 94 1.01 -21.09 11.44
N GLU A 95 0.14 -20.21 10.98
CA GLU A 95 0.35 -19.35 9.82
C GLU A 95 0.56 -17.92 10.30
N VAL A 96 1.67 -17.30 9.90
CA VAL A 96 2.00 -15.90 10.17
C VAL A 96 1.87 -15.12 8.86
N THR A 97 0.92 -14.20 8.81
CA THR A 97 0.72 -13.34 7.64
C THR A 97 1.44 -12.01 7.84
N PHE A 98 2.48 -11.77 7.06
CA PHE A 98 3.16 -10.47 7.02
C PHE A 98 2.46 -9.50 6.07
N ARG A 99 2.48 -8.21 6.42
CA ARG A 99 2.05 -7.12 5.56
C ARG A 99 3.17 -6.11 5.40
N SER A 100 3.41 -5.78 4.14
CA SER A 100 4.31 -4.70 3.72
C SER A 100 3.57 -3.37 3.74
N PHE A 101 4.27 -2.33 4.19
CA PHE A 101 3.80 -0.95 4.18
C PHE A 101 4.82 -0.06 3.49
N GLY A 102 4.31 0.89 2.71
CA GLY A 102 5.11 1.77 1.87
C GLY A 102 4.46 3.13 1.67
N THR A 103 5.16 3.99 0.93
CA THR A 103 4.73 5.34 0.58
C THR A 103 4.40 5.42 -0.91
N TYR A 104 3.49 6.33 -1.26
CA TYR A 104 3.14 6.60 -2.65
C TYR A 104 2.70 8.04 -2.85
N GLY A 105 2.92 8.53 -4.05
CA GLY A 105 2.51 9.85 -4.50
C GLY A 105 2.41 9.89 -6.02
N LEU A 106 2.19 11.09 -6.55
CA LEU A 106 2.00 11.29 -7.99
C LEU A 106 3.24 10.92 -8.82
N ASN A 107 4.43 11.00 -8.22
CA ASN A 107 5.70 10.88 -8.95
C ASN A 107 6.55 9.69 -8.51
N ASN A 108 6.20 9.03 -7.40
CA ASN A 108 6.95 7.88 -6.89
C ASN A 108 6.09 6.99 -6.00
N ALA A 109 6.55 5.76 -5.83
CA ALA A 109 6.07 4.83 -4.81
C ALA A 109 7.25 4.00 -4.31
N MET A 110 7.29 3.73 -3.02
CA MET A 110 8.32 2.92 -2.39
C MET A 110 7.65 1.92 -1.45
N LEU A 111 8.05 0.65 -1.55
CA LEU A 111 7.56 -0.44 -0.72
C LEU A 111 8.75 -1.26 -0.26
N VAL A 112 8.76 -1.64 1.03
CA VAL A 112 9.65 -2.70 1.50
C VAL A 112 8.87 -4.00 1.58
N SER A 113 9.40 -5.08 1.00
CA SER A 113 8.71 -6.36 0.88
C SER A 113 9.72 -7.50 0.85
N GLY A 114 9.36 -8.65 1.43
CA GLY A 114 10.12 -9.90 1.26
C GLY A 114 9.92 -10.55 -0.11
N ILE A 115 8.96 -10.04 -0.89
CA ILE A 115 8.64 -10.50 -2.25
C ILE A 115 8.97 -9.36 -3.21
N GLU A 116 9.78 -9.65 -4.22
CA GLU A 116 9.99 -8.76 -5.35
C GLU A 116 8.79 -8.85 -6.30
N HIS A 117 8.24 -7.70 -6.66
CA HIS A 117 7.17 -7.58 -7.64
C HIS A 117 7.73 -7.06 -8.95
N GLY A 118 7.56 -7.82 -10.04
CA GLY A 118 8.02 -7.45 -11.37
C GLY A 118 6.92 -7.58 -12.42
N GLN A 119 7.19 -7.06 -13.61
CA GLN A 119 6.40 -7.36 -14.79
C GLN A 119 7.16 -8.33 -15.70
N SER A 120 6.40 -9.21 -16.35
CA SER A 120 6.83 -10.18 -17.35
C SER A 120 5.97 -10.02 -18.59
N MET A 121 6.42 -10.53 -19.73
CA MET A 121 5.64 -10.55 -20.99
C MET A 121 4.24 -11.17 -20.83
N ASN A 122 4.01 -11.97 -19.78
CA ASN A 122 2.74 -12.64 -19.49
C ASN A 122 1.98 -12.05 -18.28
N GLY A 123 2.34 -10.84 -17.81
CA GLY A 123 1.69 -10.18 -16.67
C GLY A 123 2.61 -9.97 -15.46
N TYR A 124 2.06 -9.94 -14.24
CA TYR A 124 2.84 -9.74 -13.02
C TYR A 124 3.63 -10.99 -12.64
N LYS A 125 4.91 -10.82 -12.32
CA LYS A 125 5.76 -11.82 -11.68
C LYS A 125 5.95 -11.43 -10.22
N SER A 126 5.91 -12.41 -9.32
CA SER A 126 6.33 -12.25 -7.93
C SER A 126 7.37 -13.30 -7.61
N GLU A 127 8.47 -12.90 -6.99
CA GLU A 127 9.54 -13.80 -6.59
C GLU A 127 9.87 -13.57 -5.13
N LEU A 128 9.83 -14.64 -4.34
CA LEU A 128 10.23 -14.57 -2.94
C LEU A 128 11.74 -14.40 -2.89
N GLN A 129 12.20 -13.28 -2.35
CA GLN A 129 13.63 -12.97 -2.20
C GLN A 129 14.13 -13.21 -0.77
N ALA A 130 13.21 -13.45 0.18
CA ALA A 130 13.54 -13.71 1.58
C ALA A 130 13.53 -15.21 1.90
N GLU A 131 14.51 -15.66 2.68
CA GLU A 131 14.51 -16.98 3.30
C GLU A 131 13.95 -16.89 4.72
N ALA A 132 13.05 -17.80 5.08
CA ALA A 132 12.39 -17.82 6.39
C ALA A 132 12.87 -19.01 7.22
N HIS A 133 13.21 -18.74 8.48
CA HIS A 133 13.58 -19.75 9.48
C HIS A 133 12.67 -19.60 10.70
N ALA A 134 12.24 -20.73 11.28
CA ALA A 134 11.33 -20.81 12.42
C ALA A 134 11.92 -21.70 13.53
#